data_AF-A0A7K2NRR0-F1
#
_entry.id   AF-A0A7K2NRR0-F1
#
_cell.length_a   1.000
_cell.length_b   1.000
_cell.length_c   1.000
_cell.angle_alpha   90.00
_cell.angle_beta   90.00
_cell.angle_gamma   90.00
#
_symmetry.space_group_name_H-M   'P 1'
#
loop_
_entity.id
_entity.type
_entity.pdbx_description
1 polymer ?
#
loop_
_entity_poly.entity_id
_entity_poly.type
_entity_poly.pdbx_seq_one_letter_code
_entity_poly.pdbx_strand_id
1 'polypeptide(L)'
;EIYRNVLEDNWSGITLWENADRFCNSPANTSSGDCTLLVEDVDRCARPAIASAPLYADCRWKTQRVDIHDNRFTLDKSVVECTDGCDRMALLANYGTYPDWSPYQGERVAEAVTLRQDNRWHDNVYVGPWKFVAHDPSRVLDFGQWRGAPYRQDADSSLRAGDGD
;
A
#
# COMPACT_ATOMS: atom_id res chain seq x y z
N GLU A 1 -5.67 5.06 -11.10
CA GLU A 1 -6.97 5.24 -10.43
C GLU A 1 -7.69 3.90 -10.39
N ILE A 2 -8.47 3.66 -9.34
CA ILE A 2 -9.39 2.52 -9.21
C ILE A 2 -10.73 3.14 -8.80
N TYR A 3 -11.70 3.19 -9.71
CA TYR A 3 -12.92 3.94 -9.45
C TYR A 3 -14.17 3.38 -10.13
N ARG A 4 -15.34 3.64 -9.52
CA ARG A 4 -16.67 3.18 -9.98
C ARG A 4 -16.77 1.65 -10.16
N ASN A 5 -16.03 0.90 -9.34
CA ASN A 5 -16.14 -0.55 -9.29
C ASN A 5 -17.11 -0.99 -8.19
N VAL A 6 -17.66 -2.19 -8.36
CA VAL A 6 -18.26 -2.96 -7.27
C VAL A 6 -17.30 -4.10 -6.95
N LEU A 7 -16.82 -4.13 -5.71
CA LEU A 7 -16.02 -5.21 -5.17
C LEU A 7 -16.86 -5.93 -4.12
N GLU A 8 -17.44 -7.05 -4.50
CA GLU A 8 -18.35 -7.85 -3.67
C GLU A 8 -17.64 -9.13 -3.22
N ASP A 9 -17.67 -9.37 -1.91
CA ASP A 9 -17.13 -10.55 -1.24
C ASP A 9 -15.68 -10.86 -1.66
N ASN A 10 -14.91 -9.79 -1.86
CA ASN A 10 -13.52 -9.87 -2.23
C ASN A 10 -12.63 -9.91 -1.00
N TRP A 11 -11.77 -10.92 -0.92
CA TRP A 11 -10.77 -11.01 0.14
C TRP A 11 -9.82 -9.80 0.07
N SER A 12 -9.76 -9.01 1.16
CA SER A 12 -8.91 -7.81 1.34
C SER A 12 -9.20 -6.60 0.47
N GLY A 13 -10.18 -6.63 -0.44
CA GLY A 13 -10.52 -5.50 -1.30
C GLY A 13 -9.32 -4.98 -2.10
N ILE A 14 -8.73 -3.85 -1.68
CA ILE A 14 -7.54 -3.27 -2.31
C ILE A 14 -6.37 -3.25 -1.32
N THR A 15 -5.22 -3.78 -1.76
CA THR A 15 -3.94 -3.69 -1.05
C THR A 15 -2.88 -3.00 -1.91
N LEU A 16 -2.39 -1.88 -1.41
CA LEU A 16 -1.24 -1.15 -1.91
C LEU A 16 -0.02 -1.57 -1.11
N TRP A 17 0.94 -2.22 -1.77
CA TRP A 17 2.10 -2.79 -1.10
C TRP A 17 3.41 -2.40 -1.80
N GLU A 18 4.48 -2.28 -1.02
CA GLU A 18 5.83 -2.17 -1.53
C GLU A 18 6.78 -3.12 -0.81
N ASN A 19 7.82 -3.55 -1.53
CA ASN A 19 8.93 -4.25 -0.93
C ASN A 19 10.13 -3.33 -0.71
N ALA A 20 10.57 -3.16 0.54
CA ALA A 20 11.68 -2.27 0.87
C ALA A 20 13.05 -2.77 0.37
N ASP A 21 13.19 -4.07 0.15
CA ASP A 21 14.43 -4.73 -0.26
C ASP A 21 14.45 -4.98 -1.79
N ARG A 22 13.32 -4.89 -2.49
CA ARG A 22 13.26 -5.06 -3.97
C ARG A 22 13.32 -3.71 -4.69
N PHE A 23 14.53 -3.33 -5.03
CA PHE A 23 14.84 -2.17 -5.85
C PHE A 23 15.92 -2.54 -6.87
N CYS A 24 16.17 -1.68 -7.85
CA CYS A 24 17.16 -1.93 -8.88
C CYS A 24 18.56 -2.10 -8.27
N ASN A 25 19.32 -3.07 -8.76
CA ASN A 25 20.62 -3.48 -8.21
C ASN A 25 20.57 -4.02 -6.77
N SER A 26 19.38 -4.28 -6.21
CA SER A 26 19.28 -5.08 -4.99
C SER A 26 19.43 -6.56 -5.32
N PRO A 27 20.23 -7.34 -4.57
CA PRO A 27 20.28 -8.79 -4.75
C PRO A 27 18.98 -9.49 -4.35
N ALA A 28 18.06 -8.82 -3.63
CA ALA A 28 16.73 -9.34 -3.36
C ALA A 28 15.75 -9.14 -4.54
N ASN A 29 16.15 -8.40 -5.58
CA ASN A 29 15.33 -8.25 -6.78
C ASN A 29 15.46 -9.49 -7.67
N THR A 30 14.40 -10.29 -7.76
CA THR A 30 14.36 -11.50 -8.60
C THR A 30 14.22 -11.22 -10.10
N SER A 31 13.99 -9.97 -10.51
CA SER A 31 13.95 -9.52 -11.91
C SER A 31 15.30 -8.89 -12.28
N SER A 32 16.34 -9.73 -12.35
CA SER A 32 17.71 -9.28 -12.60
C SER A 32 17.85 -8.68 -14.00
N GLY A 33 18.36 -7.46 -14.09
CA GLY A 33 18.55 -6.72 -15.33
C GLY A 33 17.44 -5.73 -15.67
N ASP A 34 16.28 -5.83 -15.00
CA ASP A 34 15.17 -4.90 -15.19
C ASP A 34 15.13 -3.85 -14.07
N CYS A 35 14.86 -2.60 -14.46
CA CYS A 35 14.66 -1.49 -13.55
C CYS A 35 13.39 -0.70 -13.90
N THR A 36 13.12 0.36 -13.16
CA THR A 36 12.12 1.34 -13.54
C THR A 36 12.46 1.95 -14.90
N LEU A 37 11.45 2.48 -15.58
CA LEU A 37 11.63 3.19 -16.86
C LEU A 37 12.48 4.47 -16.75
N LEU A 38 12.85 4.89 -15.53
CA LEU A 38 13.60 6.11 -15.25
C LEU A 38 15.12 5.87 -15.09
N VAL A 39 15.53 4.60 -15.04
CA VAL A 39 16.93 4.20 -14.84
C VAL A 39 17.32 3.22 -15.93
N GLU A 40 18.09 3.72 -16.90
CA GLU A 40 18.63 2.90 -17.99
C GLU A 40 19.78 2.00 -17.55
N ASP A 41 20.59 2.47 -16.59
CA ASP A 41 21.74 1.76 -16.05
C ASP A 41 21.50 1.38 -14.59
N VAL A 42 21.21 0.10 -14.37
CA VAL A 42 20.94 -0.50 -13.06
C VAL A 42 22.11 -0.29 -12.09
N ASP A 43 23.36 -0.29 -12.57
CA ASP A 43 24.53 -0.22 -11.70
C ASP A 43 24.64 1.14 -10.98
N ARG A 44 23.96 2.17 -11.51
CA ARG A 44 23.83 3.47 -10.84
C ARG A 44 23.01 3.41 -9.56
N CYS A 45 22.15 2.42 -9.40
CA CYS A 45 21.38 2.17 -8.18
C CYS A 45 22.24 1.54 -7.07
N ALA A 46 23.37 2.18 -6.78
CA ALA A 46 24.32 1.79 -5.75
C ALA A 46 24.73 3.02 -4.92
N ARG A 47 25.36 2.79 -3.77
CA ARG A 47 25.95 3.89 -3.00
C ARG A 47 27.12 4.53 -3.75
N PRO A 48 27.32 5.86 -3.60
CA PRO A 48 26.53 6.76 -2.77
C PRO A 48 25.25 7.28 -3.45
N ALA A 49 25.15 7.18 -4.78
CA ALA A 49 24.16 7.92 -5.57
C ALA A 49 22.70 7.56 -5.25
N ILE A 50 22.40 6.27 -4.98
CA ILE A 50 21.04 5.79 -4.64
C ILE A 50 20.46 6.43 -3.38
N ALA A 51 21.30 6.97 -2.48
CA ALA A 51 20.84 7.59 -1.24
C ALA A 51 20.24 9.00 -1.44
N SER A 52 20.28 9.53 -2.66
CA SER A 52 19.85 10.90 -2.98
C SER A 52 19.00 10.95 -4.23
N ALA A 53 18.23 12.04 -4.39
CA ALA A 53 17.49 12.29 -5.61
C ALA A 53 18.44 12.39 -6.83
N PRO A 54 18.02 11.94 -8.02
CA PRO A 54 16.70 11.34 -8.29
C PRO A 54 16.65 9.83 -7.97
N LEU A 55 17.81 9.17 -7.83
CA LEU A 55 17.92 7.71 -7.70
C LEU A 55 17.25 7.12 -6.46
N TYR A 56 17.14 7.87 -5.36
CA TYR A 56 16.37 7.43 -4.19
C TYR A 56 14.88 7.16 -4.50
N ALA A 57 14.33 7.85 -5.50
CA ALA A 57 12.98 7.58 -5.98
C ALA A 57 13.00 6.61 -7.17
N ASP A 58 13.89 6.85 -8.13
CA ASP A 58 13.85 6.19 -9.43
C ASP A 58 14.35 4.75 -9.39
N CYS A 59 15.18 4.38 -8.42
CA CYS A 59 15.69 3.00 -8.32
C CYS A 59 14.65 2.01 -7.76
N ARG A 60 13.43 2.42 -7.42
CA ARG A 60 12.37 1.50 -6.95
C ARG A 60 11.04 1.74 -7.66
N TRP A 61 10.31 0.66 -7.85
CA TRP A 61 8.91 0.73 -8.24
C TRP A 61 8.08 1.19 -7.04
N LYS A 62 7.51 2.39 -7.14
CA LYS A 62 6.71 2.97 -6.05
C LYS A 62 5.23 2.75 -6.30
N THR A 63 4.52 2.31 -5.27
CA THR A 63 3.07 2.41 -5.17
C THR A 63 2.73 3.84 -4.76
N GLN A 64 2.54 4.71 -5.74
CA GLN A 64 2.37 6.15 -5.54
C GLN A 64 1.27 6.71 -6.44
N ARG A 65 0.61 7.77 -5.97
CA ARG A 65 -0.49 8.45 -6.67
C ARG A 65 -1.59 7.49 -7.11
N VAL A 66 -1.82 6.46 -6.32
CA VAL A 66 -2.97 5.57 -6.54
C VAL A 66 -4.17 6.24 -5.89
N ASP A 67 -5.13 6.60 -6.74
CA ASP A 67 -6.37 7.25 -6.33
C ASP A 67 -7.53 6.25 -6.40
N ILE A 68 -8.22 6.05 -5.29
CA ILE A 68 -9.23 5.01 -5.08
C ILE A 68 -10.52 5.68 -4.64
N HIS A 69 -11.48 5.80 -5.55
CA HIS A 69 -12.67 6.60 -5.29
C HIS A 69 -13.94 6.12 -5.98
N ASP A 70 -15.10 6.55 -5.52
CA ASP A 70 -16.41 6.18 -6.08
C ASP A 70 -16.64 4.67 -6.17
N ASN A 71 -15.92 3.84 -5.41
CA ASN A 71 -16.11 2.40 -5.41
C ASN A 71 -17.13 1.99 -4.36
N ARG A 72 -17.80 0.86 -4.61
CA ARG A 72 -18.62 0.16 -3.62
C ARG A 72 -17.94 -1.12 -3.20
N PHE A 73 -17.64 -1.25 -1.92
CA PHE A 73 -17.08 -2.45 -1.32
C PHE A 73 -18.13 -3.12 -0.44
N THR A 74 -18.48 -4.36 -0.73
CA THR A 74 -19.37 -5.17 0.10
C THR A 74 -18.65 -6.43 0.55
N LEU A 75 -18.80 -6.78 1.82
CA LEU A 75 -18.24 -8.01 2.38
C LEU A 75 -19.19 -8.67 3.36
N ASP A 76 -19.62 -9.87 2.98
CA ASP A 76 -20.20 -10.87 3.87
C ASP A 76 -19.15 -11.95 4.18
N LYS A 77 -18.71 -12.00 5.44
CA LYS A 77 -17.69 -12.96 5.89
C LYS A 77 -18.15 -14.42 5.80
N SER A 78 -19.46 -14.67 5.82
CA SER A 78 -20.01 -16.02 5.69
C SER A 78 -19.87 -16.56 4.27
N VAL A 79 -19.96 -15.68 3.25
CA VAL A 79 -19.77 -16.05 1.84
C VAL A 79 -18.31 -16.38 1.54
N VAL A 80 -17.37 -15.62 2.08
CA VAL A 80 -15.93 -15.87 1.91
C VAL A 80 -15.35 -16.90 2.89
N GLU A 81 -16.18 -17.48 3.76
CA GLU A 81 -15.80 -18.47 4.78
C GLU A 81 -14.59 -18.03 5.63
N CYS A 82 -14.59 -16.78 6.07
CA CYS A 82 -13.46 -16.15 6.75
C CYS A 82 -13.83 -15.64 8.14
N THR A 83 -13.00 -15.95 9.14
CA THR A 83 -13.17 -15.43 10.51
C THR A 83 -12.39 -14.13 10.75
N ASP A 84 -11.17 -14.02 10.23
CA ASP A 84 -10.30 -12.84 10.40
C ASP A 84 -9.43 -12.57 9.16
N GLY A 85 -9.10 -11.29 8.93
CA GLY A 85 -8.12 -10.84 7.93
C GLY A 85 -8.66 -10.53 6.54
N CYS A 86 -9.73 -11.19 6.10
CA CYS A 86 -10.39 -10.92 4.80
C CYS A 86 -11.04 -9.53 4.71
N ASP A 87 -11.26 -8.86 5.83
CA ASP A 87 -11.88 -7.54 5.95
C ASP A 87 -10.86 -6.40 5.94
N ARG A 88 -9.62 -6.66 5.53
CA ARG A 88 -8.51 -5.69 5.63
C ARG A 88 -8.08 -5.20 4.26
N MET A 89 -8.39 -3.94 3.97
CA MET A 89 -7.70 -3.17 2.93
C MET A 89 -6.40 -2.61 3.48
N ALA A 90 -5.43 -2.33 2.62
CA ALA A 90 -4.10 -2.09 3.12
C ALA A 90 -3.26 -1.11 2.31
N LEU A 91 -2.43 -0.38 3.03
CA LEU A 91 -1.36 0.44 2.51
C LEU A 91 -0.14 0.26 3.41
N LEU A 92 0.81 -0.59 2.99
CA LEU A 92 1.95 -0.99 3.82
C LEU A 92 3.21 -1.35 3.01
N ALA A 93 4.31 -1.59 3.71
CA ALA A 93 5.50 -2.22 3.16
C ALA A 93 6.08 -3.24 4.16
N ASN A 94 6.98 -4.12 3.71
CA ASN A 94 7.82 -4.86 4.67
C ASN A 94 8.90 -3.95 5.27
N TYR A 95 9.42 -4.36 6.44
CA TYR A 95 10.59 -3.73 7.04
C TYR A 95 11.82 -3.98 6.16
N GLY A 96 12.57 -2.93 5.83
CA GLY A 96 13.77 -3.04 5.02
C GLY A 96 14.94 -3.59 5.82
N THR A 97 15.60 -4.62 5.29
CA THR A 97 16.70 -5.33 5.96
C THR A 97 17.92 -5.51 5.08
N TYR A 98 17.79 -5.35 3.77
CA TYR A 98 18.80 -5.82 2.83
C TYR A 98 18.87 -4.99 1.54
N PRO A 99 20.06 -4.85 0.93
CA PRO A 99 21.39 -5.09 1.49
C PRO A 99 21.77 -4.09 2.61
N ASP A 100 22.86 -4.35 3.33
CA ASP A 100 23.34 -3.52 4.46
C ASP A 100 23.62 -2.06 4.09
N TRP A 101 23.86 -1.78 2.81
CA TRP A 101 24.03 -0.43 2.29
C TRP A 101 22.72 0.19 1.77
N SER A 102 21.61 -0.53 1.71
CA SER A 102 20.35 -0.01 1.18
C SER A 102 19.93 1.26 1.93
N PRO A 103 19.56 2.35 1.22
CA PRO A 103 19.00 3.54 1.86
C PRO A 103 17.55 3.32 2.30
N TYR A 104 16.94 2.17 1.99
CA TYR A 104 15.54 1.83 2.25
C TYR A 104 15.35 0.96 3.50
N GLN A 105 16.43 0.68 4.24
CA GLN A 105 16.34 -0.08 5.49
C GLN A 105 15.39 0.56 6.50
N GLY A 106 14.87 -0.29 7.39
CA GLY A 106 13.95 0.11 8.41
C GLY A 106 12.56 0.41 7.87
N GLU A 107 11.89 1.34 8.51
CA GLU A 107 10.49 1.70 8.23
C GLU A 107 10.35 2.74 7.11
N ARG A 108 11.45 3.15 6.46
CA ARG A 108 11.45 4.28 5.51
C ARG A 108 10.45 4.10 4.37
N VAL A 109 10.36 2.90 3.81
CA VAL A 109 9.43 2.61 2.72
C VAL A 109 7.99 2.52 3.21
N ALA A 110 7.77 1.91 4.38
CA ALA A 110 6.46 1.86 5.03
C ALA A 110 5.92 3.27 5.32
N GLU A 111 6.73 4.14 5.91
CA GLU A 111 6.36 5.54 6.15
C GLU A 111 6.09 6.29 4.83
N ALA A 112 6.94 6.08 3.82
CA ALA A 112 6.81 6.75 2.54
C ALA A 112 5.53 6.35 1.80
N VAL A 113 5.25 5.05 1.66
CA VAL A 113 4.05 4.58 0.97
C VAL A 113 2.80 5.11 1.67
N THR A 114 2.77 5.06 3.01
CA THR A 114 1.58 5.44 3.82
C THR A 114 1.33 6.93 3.87
N LEU A 115 2.36 7.77 3.94
CA LEU A 115 2.18 9.19 4.26
C LEU A 115 2.72 10.17 3.21
N ARG A 116 3.58 9.72 2.28
CA ARG A 116 4.36 10.62 1.41
C ARG A 116 4.25 10.32 -0.09
N GLN A 117 3.46 9.32 -0.47
CA GLN A 117 3.37 8.86 -1.85
C GLN A 117 2.02 9.18 -2.50
N ASP A 118 1.24 10.05 -1.87
CA ASP A 118 -0.01 10.58 -2.42
C ASP A 118 -0.99 9.50 -2.86
N ASN A 119 -0.99 8.35 -2.17
CA ASN A 119 -2.05 7.36 -2.32
C ASN A 119 -3.27 7.83 -1.54
N ARG A 120 -4.45 7.79 -2.17
CA ARG A 120 -5.67 8.39 -1.65
C ARG A 120 -6.87 7.47 -1.82
N TRP A 121 -7.68 7.42 -0.76
CA TRP A 121 -9.03 6.90 -0.76
C TRP A 121 -9.98 8.06 -0.48
N HIS A 122 -11.07 8.16 -1.22
CA HIS A 122 -12.15 9.13 -0.96
C HIS A 122 -13.43 8.71 -1.68
N ASP A 123 -14.59 9.26 -1.31
CA ASP A 123 -15.88 9.02 -1.97
C ASP A 123 -16.28 7.54 -2.13
N ASN A 124 -15.76 6.64 -1.28
CA ASN A 124 -16.04 5.22 -1.34
C ASN A 124 -17.23 4.85 -0.44
N VAL A 125 -17.96 3.81 -0.82
CA VAL A 125 -19.05 3.24 -0.01
C VAL A 125 -18.66 1.85 0.45
N TYR A 126 -18.56 1.66 1.76
CA TYR A 126 -18.24 0.41 2.41
C TYR A 126 -19.47 -0.17 3.11
N VAL A 127 -19.72 -1.46 2.89
CA VAL A 127 -20.76 -2.24 3.56
C VAL A 127 -20.13 -3.51 4.11
N GLY A 128 -20.27 -3.74 5.41
CA GLY A 128 -19.67 -4.88 6.10
C GLY A 128 -18.52 -4.48 7.03
N PRO A 129 -17.74 -5.45 7.53
CA PRO A 129 -16.84 -5.26 8.67
C PRO A 129 -15.47 -4.67 8.31
N TRP A 130 -15.39 -3.85 7.26
CA TRP A 130 -14.12 -3.36 6.70
C TRP A 130 -13.23 -2.62 7.71
N LYS A 131 -11.93 -2.95 7.65
CA LYS A 131 -10.83 -2.34 8.41
C LYS A 131 -9.68 -1.99 7.46
N PHE A 132 -8.76 -1.18 7.96
CA PHE A 132 -7.63 -0.68 7.17
C PHE A 132 -6.31 -1.04 7.85
N VAL A 133 -5.30 -1.38 7.07
CA VAL A 133 -3.96 -1.67 7.56
C VAL A 133 -3.02 -0.61 6.99
N ALA A 134 -2.27 0.05 7.87
CA ALA A 134 -1.33 1.08 7.48
C ALA A 134 0.07 0.74 7.95
N HIS A 135 1.12 1.14 7.22
CA HIS A 135 2.52 1.00 7.60
C HIS A 135 3.04 -0.45 7.57
N ASP A 136 2.50 -1.34 8.39
CA ASP A 136 2.89 -2.75 8.52
C ASP A 136 1.67 -3.63 8.91
N PRO A 137 1.75 -4.97 8.78
CA PRO A 137 0.60 -5.86 9.01
C PRO A 137 -0.02 -5.83 10.41
N SER A 138 0.70 -5.32 11.42
CA SER A 138 0.21 -5.29 12.80
C SER A 138 -0.71 -4.11 13.09
N ARG A 139 -0.70 -3.08 12.24
CA ARG A 139 -1.37 -1.80 12.49
C ARG A 139 -2.70 -1.73 11.77
N VAL A 140 -3.66 -2.42 12.39
CA VAL A 140 -5.06 -2.44 11.98
C VAL A 140 -5.78 -1.22 12.56
N LEU A 141 -6.50 -0.51 11.71
CA LEU A 141 -7.22 0.72 11.98
C LEU A 141 -8.72 0.51 11.72
N ASP A 142 -9.54 1.11 12.57
CA ASP A 142 -10.94 1.33 12.23
C ASP A 142 -11.10 2.49 11.22
N PHE A 143 -12.31 2.64 10.68
CA PHE A 143 -12.61 3.68 9.69
C PHE A 143 -12.42 5.11 10.23
N GLY A 144 -12.67 5.35 11.52
CA GLY A 144 -12.45 6.66 12.13
C GLY A 144 -10.96 7.00 12.23
N GLN A 145 -10.13 6.04 12.63
CA GLN A 145 -8.67 6.19 12.69
C GLN A 145 -8.07 6.39 11.31
N TRP A 146 -8.54 5.65 10.31
CA TRP A 146 -8.11 5.79 8.91
C TRP A 146 -8.43 7.16 8.32
N ARG A 147 -9.60 7.73 8.66
CA ARG A 147 -9.98 9.10 8.28
C ARG A 147 -9.26 10.18 9.08
N GLY A 148 -8.85 9.86 10.30
CA GLY A 148 -8.15 10.77 11.20
C GLY A 148 -6.70 11.05 10.79
N ALA A 149 -6.08 12.02 11.46
CA ALA A 149 -4.63 12.22 11.35
C ALA A 149 -3.88 11.02 11.97
N PRO A 150 -2.72 10.61 11.41
CA PRO A 150 -2.02 11.25 10.31
C PRO A 150 -2.49 10.83 8.90
N TYR A 151 -3.31 9.79 8.80
CA TYR A 151 -3.63 9.13 7.51
C TYR A 151 -4.49 10.00 6.60
N ARG A 152 -5.56 10.63 7.13
CA ARG A 152 -6.46 11.53 6.41
C ARG A 152 -6.97 10.92 5.10
N GLN A 153 -7.42 9.68 5.19
CA GLN A 153 -7.97 8.93 4.07
C GLN A 153 -9.48 8.95 4.11
N ASP A 154 -10.14 8.42 3.09
CA ASP A 154 -11.58 8.26 3.03
C ASP A 154 -12.38 9.54 3.35
N ALA A 155 -11.91 10.66 2.78
CA ALA A 155 -12.71 11.88 2.72
C ALA A 155 -14.01 11.55 1.97
N ASP A 156 -15.15 12.04 2.49
CA ASP A 156 -16.48 11.86 1.90
C ASP A 156 -16.96 10.40 1.67
N SER A 157 -16.17 9.40 2.10
CA SER A 157 -16.56 8.00 2.14
C SER A 157 -17.52 7.69 3.28
N SER A 158 -18.26 6.57 3.16
CA SER A 158 -19.17 6.06 4.19
C SER A 158 -18.93 4.58 4.50
N LEU A 159 -19.07 4.21 5.78
CA LEU A 159 -19.05 2.82 6.24
C LEU A 159 -20.35 2.54 6.99
N ARG A 160 -21.03 1.45 6.61
CA ARG A 160 -22.20 0.94 7.33
C ARG A 160 -22.08 -0.56 7.58
N ALA A 161 -22.75 -1.04 8.61
CA ALA A 161 -22.88 -2.47 8.86
C ALA A 161 -23.56 -3.17 7.66
N GLY A 162 -23.16 -4.42 7.41
CA GLY A 162 -23.85 -5.30 6.49
C GLY A 162 -25.13 -5.86 7.11
N ASP A 163 -26.07 -6.29 6.29
CA ASP A 163 -27.28 -6.97 6.74
C ASP A 163 -26.93 -8.42 7.11
N GLY A 164 -26.26 -8.65 8.24
CA GLY A 164 -25.76 -9.99 8.59
C GLY A 164 -25.07 -10.20 9.93
N ASP A 165 -25.26 -9.31 10.92
CA ASP A 165 -24.85 -9.55 12.32
C ASP A 165 -26.01 -10.14 13.14
#